data_AF-A0A6M3K1K6-F1
#
_entry.id   AF-A0A6M3K1K6-F1
#
_cell.length_a   1.000
_cell.length_b   1.000
_cell.length_c   1.000
_cell.angle_alpha   90.00
_cell.angle_beta   90.00
_cell.angle_gamma   90.00
#
_symmetry.space_group_name_H-M   'P 1'
#
loop_
_entity.id
_entity.type
_entity.pdbx_description
1 polymer ?
#
loop_
_entity_poly.entity_id
_entity_poly.type
_entity_poly.pdbx_seq_one_letter_code
_entity_poly.pdbx_strand_id
1 'polypeptide(L)'
;MKKTATPNSAAVGIQNVDLTLRGMPGTPLVIHAFAEKAKQEIRDKQQKKAKKAKEERNPREEFLAARYVDDQGRECAPITAIKKAIISAATAFDDITKIGLRQALFVSAKTGPGLFVPIENHKGSPAIGVMREDAVTIGINTRGLTYRP
;
A
#
# COMPACT_ATOMS: atom_id res chain seq x y z
N MET A 1 31.96 -3.66 27.92
CA MET A 1 30.51 -3.46 28.18
C MET A 1 29.78 -4.73 27.79
N LYS A 2 29.21 -5.46 28.76
CA LYS A 2 28.50 -6.72 28.51
C LYS A 2 27.17 -6.41 27.82
N LYS A 3 26.92 -7.01 26.67
CA LYS A 3 25.60 -7.06 26.02
C LYS A 3 24.64 -7.75 26.99
N THR A 4 23.77 -6.98 27.63
CA THR A 4 22.63 -7.52 28.36
C THR A 4 21.73 -8.20 27.35
N ALA A 5 21.66 -9.53 27.41
CA ALA A 5 20.71 -10.30 26.62
C ALA A 5 19.31 -9.87 27.07
N THR A 6 18.56 -9.25 26.16
CA THR A 6 17.14 -8.96 26.36
C THR A 6 16.44 -10.27 26.69
N PRO A 7 15.85 -10.42 27.90
CA PRO A 7 15.10 -11.63 28.20
C PRO A 7 13.92 -11.66 27.25
N ASN A 8 13.89 -12.67 26.39
CA ASN A 8 12.74 -12.99 25.56
C ASN A 8 11.66 -13.56 26.49
N SER A 9 11.03 -12.70 27.28
CA SER A 9 10.03 -13.10 28.25
C SER A 9 8.75 -13.44 27.50
N ALA A 10 8.45 -14.73 27.40
CA ALA A 10 7.17 -15.28 26.98
C ALA A 10 6.00 -14.92 27.93
N ALA A 11 6.15 -13.91 28.79
CA ALA A 11 5.15 -13.46 29.75
C ALA A 11 4.17 -12.43 29.16
N VAL A 12 4.48 -11.85 28.00
CA VAL A 12 3.57 -10.95 27.30
C VAL A 12 2.81 -11.78 26.26
N GLY A 13 1.58 -12.17 26.59
CA GLY A 13 0.67 -12.80 25.62
C GLY A 13 0.48 -11.91 24.38
N ILE A 14 -0.12 -12.46 23.33
CA ILE A 14 -0.44 -11.71 22.10
C ILE A 14 -1.32 -10.50 22.49
N GLN A 15 -0.81 -9.29 22.27
CA GLN A 15 -1.58 -8.07 22.43
C GLN A 15 -2.16 -7.64 21.09
N ASN A 16 -3.43 -7.24 21.09
CA ASN A 16 -4.13 -6.76 19.91
C ASN A 16 -4.33 -5.25 20.01
N VAL A 17 -4.12 -4.55 18.90
CA VAL A 17 -4.39 -3.12 18.77
C VAL A 17 -5.23 -2.91 17.53
N ASP A 18 -6.36 -2.24 17.69
CA ASP A 18 -7.21 -1.84 16.58
C ASP A 18 -6.70 -0.53 15.98
N LEU A 19 -6.56 -0.51 14.66
CA LEU A 19 -6.09 0.65 13.90
C LEU A 19 -7.17 1.09 12.92
N THR A 20 -7.37 2.40 12.83
CA THR A 20 -8.24 3.03 11.81
C THR A 20 -7.37 3.92 10.93
N LEU A 21 -7.51 3.77 9.61
CA LEU A 21 -6.77 4.60 8.66
C LEU A 21 -7.57 5.87 8.35
N ARG A 22 -7.12 6.99 8.91
CA ARG A 22 -7.76 8.29 8.75
C ARG A 22 -6.82 9.31 8.09
N GLY A 23 -7.33 9.97 7.05
CA GLY A 23 -6.62 11.05 6.37
C GLY A 23 -6.49 12.30 7.26
N MET A 24 -5.34 12.98 7.14
CA MET A 24 -5.07 14.25 7.80
C MET A 24 -5.17 15.40 6.79
N PRO A 25 -5.76 16.56 7.15
CA PRO A 25 -5.79 17.72 6.27
C PRO A 25 -4.38 18.15 5.85
N GLY A 26 -4.17 18.38 4.56
CA GLY A 26 -2.87 18.79 4.01
C GLY A 26 -1.90 17.65 3.69
N THR A 27 -2.21 16.40 4.07
CA THR A 27 -1.34 15.24 3.82
C THR A 27 -2.02 14.26 2.85
N PRO A 28 -1.75 14.33 1.53
CA PRO A 28 -2.36 13.43 0.58
C PRO A 28 -1.81 12.00 0.76
N LEU A 29 -2.71 11.02 0.85
CA LEU A 29 -2.36 9.61 0.86
C LEU A 29 -2.36 9.10 -0.58
N VAL A 30 -1.18 8.83 -1.12
CA VAL A 30 -1.04 8.30 -2.49
C VAL A 30 -1.02 6.78 -2.44
N ILE A 31 -1.89 6.14 -3.20
CA ILE A 31 -1.96 4.68 -3.33
C ILE A 31 -1.96 4.32 -4.81
N HIS A 32 -1.33 3.19 -5.17
CA HIS A 32 -1.29 2.76 -6.56
C HIS A 32 -1.37 1.23 -6.65
N ALA A 33 -2.51 0.74 -7.09
CA ALA A 33 -2.69 -0.64 -7.49
C ALA A 33 -2.14 -0.85 -8.92
N PHE A 34 -1.46 -1.97 -9.13
CA PHE A 34 -1.16 -2.41 -10.49
C PHE A 34 -2.44 -2.90 -11.16
N ALA A 35 -2.84 -2.22 -12.24
CA ALA A 35 -3.97 -2.64 -13.06
C ALA A 35 -3.77 -4.07 -13.61
N GLU A 36 -4.84 -4.86 -13.70
CA GLU A 36 -4.77 -6.23 -14.22
C GLU A 36 -4.30 -6.29 -15.66
N LYS A 37 -4.68 -5.31 -16.50
CA LYS A 37 -4.15 -5.14 -17.86
C LYS A 37 -2.61 -5.04 -17.85
N ALA A 38 -2.05 -4.17 -17.00
CA ALA A 38 -0.60 -3.99 -16.89
C ALA A 38 0.11 -5.26 -16.38
N LYS A 39 -0.48 -5.97 -15.41
CA LYS A 39 0.04 -7.27 -14.97
C LYS A 39 0.03 -8.30 -16.10
N GLN A 40 -1.04 -8.32 -16.90
CA GLN A 40 -1.17 -9.25 -18.01
C GLN A 40 -0.14 -8.98 -19.11
N GLU A 41 0.09 -7.72 -19.46
CA GLU A 41 1.14 -7.36 -20.42
C GLU A 41 2.55 -7.77 -19.94
N ILE A 42 2.83 -7.63 -18.64
CA ILE A 42 4.11 -8.08 -18.06
C ILE A 42 4.21 -9.61 -18.15
N ARG A 43 3.14 -10.34 -17.83
CA ARG A 43 3.10 -11.81 -17.96
C ARG A 43 3.31 -12.25 -19.41
N ASP A 44 2.62 -11.63 -20.36
CA ASP A 44 2.72 -12.00 -21.78
C ASP A 44 4.13 -11.72 -22.33
N LYS A 45 4.77 -10.62 -21.91
CA LYS A 45 6.17 -10.33 -22.23
C LYS A 45 7.13 -11.39 -21.68
N GLN A 46 6.95 -11.80 -20.43
CA GLN A 46 7.76 -12.86 -19.82
C GLN A 46 7.56 -14.22 -20.51
N GLN A 47 6.35 -14.48 -21.02
CA GLN A 47 6.01 -15.68 -21.79
C GLN A 47 6.40 -15.58 -23.29
N LYS A 48 7.04 -14.49 -23.72
CA LYS A 48 7.44 -14.23 -25.12
C LYS A 48 6.27 -14.28 -26.11
N LYS A 49 5.05 -13.98 -25.66
CA LYS A 49 3.87 -13.91 -26.53
C LYS A 49 3.94 -12.66 -27.42
N ALA A 50 3.30 -12.73 -28.60
CA ALA A 50 3.25 -11.62 -29.54
C ALA A 50 2.63 -10.37 -28.89
N LYS A 51 3.24 -9.21 -29.12
CA LYS A 51 2.75 -7.92 -28.61
C LYS A 51 1.44 -7.56 -29.32
N LYS A 52 0.37 -7.33 -28.56
CA LYS A 52 -0.84 -6.69 -29.08
C LYS A 52 -0.55 -5.22 -29.39
N ALA A 53 -1.30 -4.66 -30.35
CA ALA A 53 -1.25 -3.25 -30.67
C ALA A 53 -1.57 -2.41 -29.42
N LYS A 54 -0.87 -1.28 -29.26
CA LYS A 54 -1.03 -0.41 -28.10
C LYS A 54 -2.36 0.34 -28.22
N GLU A 55 -3.29 0.05 -27.31
CA GLU A 55 -4.56 0.79 -27.21
C GLU A 55 -4.30 2.25 -26.83
N GLU A 56 -5.23 3.13 -27.21
CA GLU A 56 -5.19 4.53 -26.82
C GLU A 56 -5.28 4.66 -25.29
N ARG A 57 -4.51 5.59 -24.76
CA ARG A 57 -4.34 5.76 -23.32
C ARG A 57 -5.52 6.56 -22.76
N ASN A 58 -6.32 5.95 -21.88
CA ASN A 58 -7.42 6.63 -21.20
C ASN A 58 -7.06 6.96 -19.73
N PRO A 59 -6.77 8.24 -19.39
CA PRO A 59 -6.40 8.66 -18.04
C PRO A 59 -7.40 8.25 -16.96
N ARG A 60 -8.69 8.34 -17.28
CA ARG A 60 -9.77 8.05 -16.32
C ARG A 60 -9.82 6.57 -15.99
N GLU A 61 -9.65 5.70 -16.97
CA GLU A 61 -9.59 4.25 -16.74
C GLU A 61 -8.35 3.86 -15.95
N GLU A 62 -7.20 4.46 -16.24
CA GLU A 62 -5.97 4.21 -15.47
C GLU A 62 -6.10 4.63 -14.01
N PHE A 63 -6.67 5.81 -13.77
CA PHE A 63 -6.99 6.28 -12.42
C PHE A 63 -7.91 5.30 -11.69
N LEU A 64 -9.01 4.88 -12.33
CA LEU A 64 -9.96 3.93 -11.73
C LEU A 64 -9.32 2.57 -11.44
N ALA A 65 -8.49 2.06 -12.36
CA ALA A 65 -7.80 0.79 -12.22
C ALA A 65 -6.65 0.82 -11.21
N ALA A 66 -6.13 2.01 -10.88
CA ALA A 66 -5.09 2.22 -9.87
C ALA A 66 -5.64 2.29 -8.44
N ARG A 67 -6.97 2.32 -8.25
CA ARG A 67 -7.61 2.34 -6.94
C ARG A 67 -7.69 0.95 -6.33
N TYR A 68 -7.64 0.90 -5.00
CA TYR A 68 -8.07 -0.27 -4.24
C TYR A 68 -9.46 0.01 -3.69
N VAL A 69 -10.45 -0.74 -4.18
CA VAL A 69 -11.84 -0.64 -3.73
C VAL A 69 -12.30 -1.97 -3.14
N ASP A 70 -13.10 -1.89 -2.08
CA ASP A 70 -13.77 -3.07 -1.52
C ASP A 70 -15.07 -3.41 -2.25
N ASP A 71 -15.73 -4.47 -1.79
CA ASP A 71 -17.04 -4.93 -2.29
C ASP A 71 -18.17 -3.89 -2.11
N GLN A 72 -18.01 -2.97 -1.16
CA GLN A 72 -18.91 -1.84 -0.92
C GLN A 72 -18.54 -0.58 -1.73
N GLY A 73 -17.49 -0.66 -2.57
CA GLY A 73 -17.03 0.46 -3.41
C GLY A 73 -16.25 1.55 -2.66
N ARG A 74 -15.81 1.30 -1.42
CA ARG A 74 -15.04 2.24 -0.60
C ARG A 74 -13.56 2.18 -0.96
N GLU A 75 -12.90 3.34 -0.92
CA GLU A 75 -11.45 3.43 -1.05
C GLU A 75 -10.77 2.71 0.10
N CYS A 76 -9.79 1.90 -0.25
CA CYS A 76 -9.06 1.07 0.69
C CYS A 76 -7.55 1.21 0.49
N ALA A 77 -6.81 0.88 1.54
CA ALA A 77 -5.37 0.68 1.48
C ALA A 77 -5.03 -0.79 1.73
N PRO A 78 -3.98 -1.35 1.10
CA PRO A 78 -3.53 -2.69 1.41
C PRO A 78 -2.91 -2.75 2.81
N ILE A 79 -3.23 -3.80 3.58
CA ILE A 79 -2.67 -4.03 4.93
C ILE A 79 -1.15 -4.06 4.93
N THR A 80 -0.57 -4.57 3.85
CA THR A 80 0.89 -4.63 3.69
C THR A 80 1.53 -3.24 3.71
N ALA A 81 0.83 -2.19 3.27
CA ALA A 81 1.32 -0.81 3.35
C ALA A 81 1.38 -0.33 4.81
N ILE A 82 0.36 -0.66 5.63
CA ILE A 82 0.33 -0.34 7.06
C ILE A 82 1.48 -1.05 7.78
N LYS A 83 1.64 -2.35 7.55
CA LYS A 83 2.76 -3.11 8.15
C LYS A 83 4.12 -2.53 7.75
N LYS A 84 4.29 -2.15 6.47
CA LYS A 84 5.51 -1.48 5.99
C LYS A 84 5.73 -0.12 6.65
N ALA A 85 4.69 0.68 6.84
CA ALA A 85 4.77 1.98 7.49
C ALA A 85 5.26 1.84 8.96
N ILE A 86 4.69 0.90 9.72
CA ILE A 86 5.12 0.61 11.10
C ILE A 86 6.58 0.14 11.14
N ILE A 87 6.96 -0.80 10.26
CA ILE A 87 8.35 -1.28 10.18
C ILE A 87 9.30 -0.15 9.75
N SER A 88 8.84 0.79 8.92
CA SER A 88 9.66 1.94 8.52
C SER A 88 9.86 2.91 9.68
N ALA A 89 8.82 3.16 10.50
CA ALA A 89 8.91 4.03 11.67
C ALA A 89 9.97 3.57 12.67
N ALA A 90 10.32 2.28 12.67
CA ALA A 90 11.42 1.71 13.46
C ALA A 90 12.76 2.42 13.26
N THR A 91 13.01 3.06 12.10
CA THR A 91 14.26 3.82 11.89
C THR A 91 14.41 5.00 12.82
N ALA A 92 13.31 5.49 13.40
CA ALA A 92 13.33 6.61 14.32
C ALA A 92 13.71 6.20 15.75
N PHE A 93 13.90 4.91 16.03
CA PHE A 93 14.17 4.37 17.36
C PHE A 93 15.50 3.61 17.38
N ASP A 94 16.34 3.88 18.37
CA ASP A 94 17.66 3.24 18.49
C ASP A 94 17.58 1.79 19.01
N ASP A 95 16.59 1.50 19.87
CA ASP A 95 16.47 0.20 20.56
C ASP A 95 15.62 -0.83 19.79
N ILE A 96 15.05 -0.46 18.64
CA ILE A 96 14.10 -1.29 17.90
C ILE A 96 14.60 -1.56 16.48
N THR A 97 14.83 -2.83 16.15
CA THR A 97 15.24 -3.21 14.80
C THR A 97 14.06 -3.47 13.87
N LYS A 98 14.19 -3.09 12.60
CA LYS A 98 13.21 -3.43 11.54
C LYS A 98 12.94 -4.93 11.43
N ILE A 99 13.98 -5.74 11.65
CA ILE A 99 13.89 -7.21 11.55
C ILE A 99 13.05 -7.76 12.71
N GLY A 100 13.31 -7.29 13.94
CA GLY A 100 12.54 -7.67 15.12
C GLY A 100 11.05 -7.35 14.96
N LEU A 101 10.70 -6.13 14.54
CA LEU A 101 9.30 -5.76 14.30
C LEU A 101 8.63 -6.57 13.20
N ARG A 102 9.37 -6.95 12.14
CA ARG A 102 8.82 -7.78 11.07
C ARG A 102 8.38 -9.16 11.58
N GLN A 103 9.14 -9.72 12.54
CA GLN A 103 8.86 -11.01 13.16
C GLN A 103 7.77 -10.92 14.25
N ALA A 104 7.75 -9.83 15.01
CA ALA A 104 6.83 -9.66 16.14
C ALA A 104 5.42 -9.21 15.72
N LEU A 105 5.28 -8.42 14.66
CA LEU A 105 3.99 -7.84 14.27
C LEU A 105 3.25 -8.66 13.23
N PHE A 106 1.98 -8.94 13.52
CA PHE A 106 1.00 -9.51 12.58
C PHE A 106 -0.13 -8.50 12.39
N VAL A 107 -0.53 -8.26 11.15
CA VAL A 107 -1.60 -7.31 10.82
C VAL A 107 -2.63 -8.05 9.99
N SER A 108 -3.88 -8.03 10.45
CA SER A 108 -5.03 -8.67 9.81
C SER A 108 -6.14 -7.65 9.58
N ALA A 109 -7.03 -7.96 8.63
CA ALA A 109 -8.23 -7.17 8.43
C ALA A 109 -9.21 -7.46 9.57
N LYS A 110 -9.83 -6.42 10.11
CA LYS A 110 -10.91 -6.58 11.09
C LYS A 110 -12.22 -7.03 10.42
N THR A 111 -12.42 -6.68 9.15
CA THR A 111 -13.66 -6.94 8.43
C THR A 111 -13.37 -7.50 7.04
N GLY A 112 -13.94 -8.67 6.74
CA GLY A 112 -13.87 -9.32 5.44
C GLY A 112 -12.62 -10.18 5.20
N PRO A 113 -12.63 -11.05 4.17
CA PRO A 113 -11.48 -11.89 3.80
C PRO A 113 -10.39 -11.10 3.05
N GLY A 114 -10.62 -9.82 2.74
CA GLY A 114 -9.71 -8.98 1.97
C GLY A 114 -8.52 -8.47 2.81
N LEU A 115 -7.35 -8.34 2.18
CA LEU A 115 -6.18 -7.71 2.81
C LEU A 115 -6.22 -6.17 2.69
N PHE A 116 -7.39 -5.59 2.95
CA PHE A 116 -7.70 -4.18 2.72
C PHE A 116 -8.23 -3.51 3.98
N VAL A 117 -7.93 -2.22 4.13
CA VAL A 117 -8.42 -1.35 5.20
C VAL A 117 -9.11 -0.15 4.58
N PRO A 118 -10.39 0.10 4.88
CA PRO A 118 -11.10 1.30 4.41
C PRO A 118 -10.42 2.57 4.87
N ILE A 119 -10.42 3.59 4.00
CA ILE A 119 -9.83 4.89 4.30
C ILE A 119 -10.95 5.85 4.70
N GLU A 120 -10.78 6.48 5.85
CA GLU A 120 -11.65 7.57 6.31
C GLU A 120 -11.02 8.92 6.00
N ASN A 121 -11.85 9.91 5.73
CA ASN A 121 -11.45 11.32 5.74
C ASN A 121 -11.25 11.81 7.19
N HIS A 122 -10.69 13.02 7.36
CA HIS A 122 -10.51 13.62 8.69
C HIS A 122 -11.80 13.71 9.53
N LYS A 123 -12.96 13.79 8.88
CA LYS A 123 -14.29 13.89 9.52
C LYS A 123 -14.91 12.51 9.82
N GLY A 124 -14.22 11.40 9.53
CA GLY A 124 -14.70 10.03 9.74
C GLY A 124 -15.65 9.48 8.67
N SER A 125 -15.91 10.21 7.57
CA SER A 125 -16.66 9.67 6.43
C SER A 125 -15.74 8.93 5.45
N PRO A 126 -16.24 8.06 4.58
CA PRO A 126 -15.41 7.38 3.57
C PRO A 126 -14.61 8.39 2.73
N ALA A 127 -13.33 8.09 2.52
CA ALA A 127 -12.48 8.90 1.65
C ALA A 127 -12.86 8.66 0.17
N ILE A 128 -12.63 9.69 -0.64
CA ILE A 128 -12.84 9.66 -2.10
C ILE A 128 -11.50 9.98 -2.74
N GLY A 129 -11.00 9.07 -3.59
CA GLY A 129 -9.77 9.30 -4.36
C GLY A 129 -9.96 10.44 -5.36
N VAL A 130 -8.93 11.28 -5.50
CA VAL A 130 -8.92 12.39 -6.44
C VAL A 130 -7.86 12.11 -7.49
N MET A 131 -8.21 12.24 -8.77
CA MET A 131 -7.25 11.98 -9.84
C MET A 131 -6.09 12.97 -9.76
N ARG A 132 -4.90 12.42 -9.53
CA ARG A 132 -3.63 13.12 -9.52
C ARG A 132 -2.80 12.67 -10.70
N GLU A 133 -2.19 13.62 -11.39
CA GLU A 133 -1.22 13.37 -12.44
C GLU A 133 0.20 13.46 -11.88
N ASP A 134 1.02 12.45 -12.13
CA ASP A 134 2.40 12.40 -11.67
C ASP A 134 3.36 12.01 -12.79
N ALA A 135 4.49 12.74 -12.89
CA ALA A 135 5.57 12.37 -13.78
C ALA A 135 6.40 11.21 -13.20
N VAL A 136 6.57 10.13 -13.97
CA VAL A 136 7.37 8.95 -13.62
C VAL A 136 8.47 8.68 -14.65
N THR A 137 9.54 8.05 -14.20
CA THR A 137 10.65 7.61 -15.07
C THR A 137 10.42 6.16 -15.47
N ILE A 138 10.30 5.88 -16.78
CA ILE A 138 9.99 4.53 -17.31
C ILE A 138 11.26 3.83 -17.85
N GLY A 139 12.32 4.59 -18.09
CA GLY A 139 13.61 4.10 -18.57
C GLY A 139 14.63 5.23 -18.61
N ILE A 140 15.81 4.96 -19.17
CA ILE A 140 16.85 5.98 -19.35
C ILE A 140 16.27 7.14 -20.18
N ASN A 141 16.31 8.35 -19.62
CA ASN A 141 15.82 9.59 -20.21
C ASN A 141 14.36 9.59 -20.71
N THR A 142 13.54 8.61 -20.31
CA THR A 142 12.15 8.50 -20.75
C THR A 142 11.21 8.83 -19.60
N ARG A 143 10.44 9.91 -19.75
CA ARG A 143 9.39 10.32 -18.81
C ARG A 143 8.04 9.82 -19.31
N GLY A 144 7.17 9.48 -18.38
CA GLY A 144 5.75 9.28 -18.64
C GLY A 144 4.92 9.94 -17.56
N LEU A 145 3.63 10.07 -17.83
CA LEU A 145 2.64 10.44 -16.83
C LEU A 145 2.07 9.16 -16.21
N THR A 146 1.61 9.22 -14.97
CA THR A 146 0.82 8.19 -14.29
C THR A 146 -0.32 8.88 -13.55
N TYR A 147 -1.52 8.33 -13.66
CA TYR A 147 -2.71 8.84 -12.97
C TYR A 147 -2.98 8.01 -11.72
N ARG A 148 -3.01 8.64 -10.56
CA ARG A 148 -3.13 7.98 -9.24
C ARG A 148 -4.26 8.58 -8.40
N PRO A 149 -4.89 7.80 -7.51
CA PRO A 149 -5.78 8.30 -6.48
C PRO A 149 -5.09 8.93 -5.28
#